data_AF-M5TYN8-F1
#
_entry.id   AF-M5TYN8-F1
#
_cell.length_a   1.000
_cell.length_b   1.000
_cell.length_c   1.000
_cell.angle_alpha   90.00
_cell.angle_beta   90.00
_cell.angle_gamma   90.00
#
_symmetry.space_group_name_H-M   'P 1'
#
loop_
_entity.id
_entity.type
_entity.pdbx_description
1 polymer ?
#
loop_
_entity_poly.entity_id
_entity_poly.type
_entity_poly.pdbx_seq_one_letter_code
_entity_poly.pdbx_strand_id
1 'polypeptide(L)'
;MTKTFILQHEHEWCDREDVKFIGVYATHDDARAAMERLRVQPGFRDWPDGFSIAEYEIGVDHWTEGFVTMINILVPSRTNAGTYLVAGSAWRPGDFYEIVDVEDAADAIFGVGDVVQCAEDAVPGHGDCMLVAKSAVQDSAEP
;
A
#
# COMPACT_ATOMS: atom_id res chain seq x y z
N MET A 1 32.82 7.10 -3.28
CA MET A 1 31.39 7.24 -2.89
C MET A 1 31.26 6.76 -1.45
N THR A 2 30.57 7.51 -0.61
CA THR A 2 30.36 7.12 0.80
C THR A 2 29.08 6.32 0.90
N LYS A 3 29.22 5.04 1.27
CA LYS A 3 28.09 4.14 1.54
C LYS A 3 27.63 4.31 2.97
N THR A 4 26.33 4.17 3.19
CA THR A 4 25.67 4.19 4.49
C THR A 4 24.69 3.05 4.58
N PHE A 5 24.28 2.71 5.79
CA PHE A 5 23.41 1.59 6.07
C PHE A 5 22.18 2.12 6.79
N ILE A 6 21.01 1.90 6.20
CA ILE A 6 19.73 2.30 6.76
C ILE A 6 19.16 1.09 7.51
N LEU A 7 18.84 1.26 8.79
CA LEU A 7 18.11 0.29 9.59
C LEU A 7 16.64 0.71 9.64
N GLN A 8 15.76 -0.24 9.33
CA GLN A 8 14.32 -0.08 9.45
C GLN A 8 13.72 -1.29 10.16
N HIS A 9 12.50 -1.13 10.64
CA HIS A 9 11.66 -2.23 11.12
C HIS A 9 10.30 -2.14 10.44
N GLU A 10 9.81 -3.25 9.93
CA GLU A 10 8.54 -3.35 9.23
C GLU A 10 7.72 -4.51 9.79
N HIS A 11 6.42 -4.29 9.92
CA HIS A 11 5.45 -5.36 10.14
C HIS A 11 4.11 -4.97 9.51
N GLU A 12 3.31 -5.97 9.18
CA GLU A 12 1.95 -5.76 8.71
C GLU A 12 0.97 -5.71 9.90
N TRP A 13 0.09 -4.72 9.89
CA TRP A 13 -1.01 -4.60 10.84
C TRP A 13 -2.29 -4.13 10.15
N CYS A 14 -3.36 -4.92 10.24
CA CYS A 14 -4.65 -4.64 9.57
C CYS A 14 -4.47 -4.29 8.09
N ASP A 15 -3.78 -5.16 7.35
CA ASP A 15 -3.47 -5.03 5.92
C ASP A 15 -2.77 -3.71 5.54
N ARG A 16 -2.03 -3.13 6.50
CA ARG A 16 -1.20 -1.96 6.30
C ARG A 16 0.22 -2.26 6.75
N GLU A 17 1.18 -1.91 5.91
CA GLU A 17 2.59 -1.89 6.27
C GLU A 17 2.82 -0.77 7.31
N ASP A 18 3.43 -1.12 8.43
CA ASP A 18 3.89 -0.16 9.43
C ASP A 18 5.41 -0.20 9.53
N VAL A 19 6.04 0.79 8.89
CA VAL A 19 7.49 0.93 8.80
C VAL A 19 8.01 1.96 9.79
N LYS A 20 9.02 1.59 10.57
CA LYS A 20 9.79 2.47 11.46
C LYS A 20 11.17 2.69 10.88
N PHE A 21 11.47 3.94 10.52
CA PHE A 21 12.83 4.36 10.23
C PHE A 21 13.62 4.51 11.52
N ILE A 22 14.65 3.68 11.71
CA ILE A 22 15.40 3.63 12.97
C ILE A 22 16.64 4.52 12.90
N GLY A 23 17.43 4.42 11.83
CA GLY A 23 18.63 5.23 11.72
C GLY A 23 19.49 4.96 10.51
N VAL A 24 20.47 5.84 10.31
CA VAL A 24 21.51 5.77 9.27
C VAL A 24 22.86 5.57 9.94
N TYR A 25 23.62 4.60 9.46
CA TYR A 25 24.89 4.19 10.03
C TYR A 25 26.00 4.22 8.99
N ALA A 26 27.23 4.53 9.41
CA ALA A 26 28.39 4.57 8.51
C ALA A 26 28.86 3.16 8.11
N THR A 27 28.62 2.16 8.96
CA THR A 27 28.98 0.77 8.71
C THR A 27 27.81 -0.18 8.97
N HIS A 28 27.83 -1.33 8.31
CA HIS A 28 26.84 -2.38 8.53
C HIS A 28 26.88 -2.90 9.99
N ASP A 29 28.07 -2.95 10.59
CA ASP A 29 28.24 -3.41 11.96
C ASP A 29 27.61 -2.45 12.99
N ASP A 30 27.68 -1.14 12.76
CA ASP A 30 26.99 -0.15 13.59
C ASP A 30 25.47 -0.31 13.52
N ALA A 31 24.92 -0.53 12.32
CA ALA A 31 23.50 -0.80 12.11
C ALA A 31 23.07 -2.10 12.82
N ARG A 32 23.84 -3.17 12.66
CA ARG A 32 23.60 -4.45 13.33
C ARG A 32 23.65 -4.32 14.86
N ALA A 33 24.60 -3.55 15.39
CA ALA A 33 24.68 -3.29 16.83
C ALA A 33 23.45 -2.52 17.32
N ALA A 34 22.88 -1.60 16.52
CA ALA A 34 21.64 -0.92 16.86
C ALA A 34 20.42 -1.84 16.84
N MET A 35 20.31 -2.69 15.82
CA MET A 35 19.28 -3.73 15.73
C MET A 35 19.26 -4.62 16.98
N GLU A 36 20.41 -5.15 17.41
CA GLU A 36 20.49 -6.00 18.61
C GLU A 36 20.10 -5.27 19.91
N ARG A 37 20.34 -3.97 20.01
CA ARG A 37 19.87 -3.17 21.16
C ARG A 37 18.36 -2.94 21.13
N LEU A 38 17.78 -2.79 19.95
CA LEU A 38 16.37 -2.41 19.76
C LEU A 38 15.43 -3.61 19.71
N ARG A 39 15.89 -4.79 19.27
CA ARG A 39 15.06 -6.00 19.18
C ARG A 39 14.41 -6.46 20.48
N VAL A 40 14.88 -5.95 21.63
CA VAL A 40 14.32 -6.28 22.95
C VAL A 40 13.33 -5.24 23.47
N GLN A 41 13.18 -4.10 22.78
CA GLN A 41 12.25 -3.04 23.17
C GLN A 41 10.79 -3.46 22.91
N PRO A 42 9.82 -2.88 23.63
CA PRO A 42 8.39 -3.10 23.37
C PRO A 42 8.02 -2.78 21.92
N GLY A 43 7.08 -3.53 21.34
CA GLY A 43 6.79 -3.47 19.91
C GLY A 43 7.80 -4.28 19.11
N PHE A 44 9.06 -3.86 19.04
CA PHE A 44 10.07 -4.56 18.23
C PHE A 44 10.28 -6.03 18.60
N ARG A 45 10.23 -6.37 19.90
CA ARG A 45 10.38 -7.77 20.34
C ARG A 45 9.22 -8.67 19.92
N ASP A 46 8.05 -8.09 19.64
CA ASP A 46 6.84 -8.82 19.28
C ASP A 46 6.86 -9.19 17.77
N TRP A 47 7.67 -8.46 16.97
CA TRP A 47 7.97 -8.75 15.56
C TRP A 47 9.50 -8.79 15.32
N PRO A 48 10.22 -9.81 15.83
CA PRO A 48 11.68 -9.83 15.83
C PRO A 48 12.31 -9.93 14.43
N ASP A 49 11.55 -10.44 13.46
CA ASP A 49 12.01 -10.63 12.07
C ASP A 49 11.75 -9.41 11.19
N GLY A 50 11.12 -8.36 11.72
CA GLY A 50 10.78 -7.15 10.97
C GLY A 50 11.96 -6.23 10.66
N PHE A 51 13.16 -6.50 11.19
CA PHE A 51 14.32 -5.64 10.98
C PHE A 51 14.98 -5.86 9.64
N SER A 52 15.30 -4.76 8.94
CA SER A 52 16.06 -4.78 7.68
C SER A 52 17.21 -3.76 7.73
N ILE A 53 18.35 -4.13 7.15
CA ILE A 53 19.50 -3.25 6.95
C ILE A 53 19.79 -3.17 5.46
N ALA A 54 19.66 -1.99 4.88
CA ALA A 54 19.90 -1.76 3.46
C ALA A 54 21.06 -0.79 3.23
N GLU A 55 21.88 -1.05 2.20
CA GLU A 55 23.00 -0.19 1.82
C GLU A 55 22.52 0.92 0.88
N TYR A 56 22.88 2.17 1.19
CA TYR A 56 22.52 3.37 0.44
C TYR A 56 23.75 4.24 0.17
N GLU A 57 23.88 4.74 -1.05
CA GLU A 57 24.86 5.77 -1.40
C GLU A 57 24.36 7.16 -1.00
N ILE A 58 25.24 7.97 -0.42
CA ILE A 58 24.92 9.36 -0.06
C ILE A 58 24.91 10.25 -1.32
N GLY A 59 23.90 11.13 -1.42
CA GLY A 59 23.83 12.16 -2.45
C GLY A 59 23.29 11.67 -3.79
N VAL A 60 22.64 10.51 -3.79
CA VAL A 60 21.89 9.99 -4.95
C VAL A 60 20.44 9.77 -4.56
N ASP A 61 19.54 9.96 -5.52
CA ASP A 61 18.13 9.66 -5.35
C ASP A 61 17.91 8.16 -5.58
N HIS A 62 17.50 7.44 -4.54
CA HIS A 62 17.22 6.00 -4.62
C HIS A 62 15.79 5.68 -5.04
N TRP A 63 14.91 6.68 -4.99
CA TRP A 63 13.53 6.61 -5.45
C TRP A 63 13.32 7.72 -6.48
N THR A 64 13.27 7.36 -7.76
CA THR A 64 13.24 8.33 -8.87
C THR A 64 11.97 8.26 -9.71
N GLU A 65 11.17 7.22 -9.53
CA GLU A 65 10.04 6.87 -10.40
C GLU A 65 8.69 7.49 -9.97
N GLY A 66 8.65 8.25 -8.87
CA GLY A 66 7.41 8.76 -8.29
C GLY A 66 6.64 7.67 -7.53
N PHE A 67 5.44 7.95 -7.02
CA PHE A 67 4.67 6.98 -6.24
C PHE A 67 3.20 7.00 -6.63
N VAL A 68 2.54 5.85 -6.46
CA VAL A 68 1.08 5.71 -6.48
C VAL A 68 0.62 5.27 -5.10
N THR A 69 -0.56 5.72 -4.68
CA THR A 69 -1.17 5.23 -3.43
C THR A 69 -2.09 4.07 -3.79
N MET A 70 -1.70 2.85 -3.39
CA MET A 70 -2.51 1.67 -3.57
C MET A 70 -3.55 1.56 -2.46
N ILE A 71 -4.79 1.26 -2.83
CA ILE A 71 -5.90 1.10 -1.89
C ILE A 71 -6.88 0.06 -2.42
N ASN A 72 -7.40 -0.75 -1.51
CA ASN A 72 -8.44 -1.71 -1.82
C ASN A 72 -9.79 -1.02 -1.86
N ILE A 73 -10.52 -1.25 -2.94
CA ILE A 73 -11.91 -0.81 -3.10
C ILE A 73 -12.81 -2.03 -3.30
N LEU A 74 -14.10 -1.85 -3.10
CA LEU A 74 -15.12 -2.84 -3.38
C LEU A 74 -15.78 -2.56 -4.73
N VAL A 75 -15.70 -3.54 -5.63
CA VAL A 75 -16.35 -3.52 -6.93
C VAL A 75 -17.62 -4.36 -6.86
N PRO A 76 -18.81 -3.83 -7.20
CA PRO A 76 -20.02 -4.64 -7.15
C PRO A 76 -19.98 -5.78 -8.20
N SER A 77 -20.57 -6.91 -7.85
CA SER A 77 -20.77 -8.05 -8.76
C SER A 77 -21.80 -7.74 -9.84
N ARG A 78 -21.54 -8.23 -11.05
CA ARG A 78 -22.39 -8.11 -12.24
C ARG A 78 -23.54 -9.10 -12.18
N THR A 79 -23.31 -10.29 -11.62
CA THR A 79 -24.30 -11.37 -11.60
C THR A 79 -25.08 -11.48 -10.29
N ASN A 80 -24.53 -10.97 -9.17
CA ASN A 80 -25.14 -11.13 -7.84
C ASN A 80 -25.27 -9.79 -7.09
N ALA A 81 -26.46 -9.21 -7.12
CA ALA A 81 -26.75 -7.94 -6.46
C ALA A 81 -26.49 -8.02 -4.94
N GLY A 82 -25.74 -7.05 -4.42
CA GLY A 82 -25.34 -7.00 -3.00
C GLY A 82 -24.07 -7.79 -2.68
N THR A 83 -23.44 -8.42 -3.67
CA THR A 83 -22.10 -9.01 -3.55
C THR A 83 -21.05 -8.03 -4.08
N TYR A 84 -19.89 -8.01 -3.43
CA TYR A 84 -18.77 -7.16 -3.79
C TYR A 84 -17.49 -8.00 -3.93
N LEU A 85 -16.64 -7.60 -4.86
CA LEU A 85 -15.33 -8.17 -5.15
C LEU A 85 -14.27 -7.19 -4.67
N VAL A 86 -13.19 -7.69 -4.09
CA VAL A 86 -12.08 -6.83 -3.67
C VAL A 86 -11.21 -6.53 -4.90
N ALA A 87 -10.85 -5.26 -5.05
CA ALA A 87 -10.00 -4.79 -6.13
C ALA A 87 -8.87 -3.92 -5.58
N GLY A 88 -7.63 -4.24 -5.94
CA GLY A 88 -6.49 -3.35 -5.76
C GLY A 88 -6.57 -2.20 -6.75
N SER A 89 -6.48 -0.97 -6.25
CA SER A 89 -6.60 0.24 -7.09
C SER A 89 -5.53 1.28 -6.78
N ALA A 90 -5.11 2.00 -7.82
CA ALA A 90 -4.24 3.15 -7.70
C ALA A 90 -5.08 4.42 -7.54
N TRP A 91 -4.96 5.11 -6.41
CA TRP A 91 -5.61 6.39 -6.18
C TRP A 91 -5.00 7.49 -7.05
N ARG A 92 -5.87 8.34 -7.58
CA ARG A 92 -5.56 9.54 -8.35
C ARG A 92 -6.25 10.76 -7.70
N PRO A 93 -5.67 11.97 -7.81
CA PRO A 93 -6.28 13.19 -7.26
C PRO A 93 -7.72 13.39 -7.69
N GLY A 94 -8.60 13.73 -6.75
CA GLY A 94 -10.04 13.91 -7.01
C GLY A 94 -10.90 12.67 -6.75
N ASP A 95 -10.43 11.75 -5.91
CA ASP A 95 -11.11 10.50 -5.51
C ASP A 95 -11.45 9.60 -6.70
N PHE A 96 -10.49 9.50 -7.61
CA PHE A 96 -10.51 8.56 -8.71
C PHE A 96 -9.59 7.37 -8.40
N TYR A 97 -10.02 6.18 -8.78
CA TYR A 97 -9.33 4.94 -8.45
C TYR A 97 -9.21 4.12 -9.73
N GLU A 98 -7.99 3.93 -10.21
CA GLU A 98 -7.73 3.04 -11.35
C GLU A 98 -7.62 1.60 -10.85
N ILE A 99 -8.46 0.71 -11.35
CA ILE A 99 -8.44 -0.71 -10.96
C ILE A 99 -7.22 -1.37 -11.58
N VAL A 100 -6.33 -1.89 -10.73
CA VAL A 100 -5.08 -2.57 -11.13
C VAL A 100 -5.25 -4.07 -11.11
N ASP A 101 -6.03 -4.59 -10.16
CA ASP A 101 -6.48 -5.98 -10.08
C ASP A 101 -7.90 -6.05 -9.50
N VAL A 102 -8.60 -7.16 -9.75
CA VAL A 102 -9.89 -7.45 -9.13
C VAL A 102 -10.11 -8.96 -9.06
N GLU A 103 -10.63 -9.43 -7.93
CA GLU A 103 -11.07 -10.81 -7.76
C GLU A 103 -12.19 -11.14 -8.74
N ASP A 104 -12.12 -12.31 -9.40
CA ASP A 104 -13.10 -12.75 -10.41
C ASP A 104 -13.51 -11.63 -11.40
N ALA A 105 -12.54 -11.15 -12.17
CA ALA A 105 -12.74 -10.05 -13.13
C ALA A 105 -13.88 -10.28 -14.14
N ALA A 106 -14.32 -11.52 -14.34
CA ALA A 106 -15.47 -11.83 -15.20
C ALA A 106 -16.81 -11.40 -14.58
N ASP A 107 -16.90 -11.42 -13.25
CA ASP A 107 -18.08 -11.00 -12.50
C ASP A 107 -18.00 -9.55 -12.01
N ALA A 108 -16.89 -8.85 -12.18
CA ALA A 108 -16.78 -7.45 -11.78
C ALA A 108 -17.58 -6.52 -12.70
N ILE A 109 -18.34 -5.56 -12.13
CA ILE A 109 -18.99 -4.50 -12.91
C ILE A 109 -17.95 -3.60 -13.60
N PHE A 110 -16.87 -3.28 -12.89
CA PHE A 110 -15.72 -2.49 -13.38
C PHE A 110 -14.48 -3.39 -13.43
N GLY A 111 -13.72 -3.33 -14.52
CA GLY A 111 -12.58 -4.20 -14.77
C GLY A 111 -11.23 -3.52 -14.58
N VAL A 112 -10.16 -4.30 -14.72
CA VAL A 112 -8.77 -3.81 -14.72
C VAL A 112 -8.59 -2.75 -15.82
N GLY A 113 -8.01 -1.62 -15.45
CA GLY A 113 -7.80 -0.44 -16.30
C GLY A 113 -8.95 0.57 -16.26
N ASP A 114 -10.10 0.23 -15.69
CA ASP A 114 -11.18 1.22 -15.48
C ASP A 114 -10.79 2.20 -14.37
N VAL A 115 -11.04 3.49 -14.61
CA VAL A 115 -10.95 4.53 -13.58
C VAL A 115 -12.34 4.77 -13.02
N VAL A 116 -12.52 4.58 -11.72
CA VAL A 116 -13.82 4.70 -11.05
C VAL A 116 -13.83 5.79 -9.99
N GLN A 117 -15.00 6.38 -9.77
CA GLN A 117 -15.28 7.14 -8.55
C GLN A 117 -15.85 6.21 -7.49
N CYS A 118 -15.33 6.33 -6.28
CA CYS A 118 -15.80 5.58 -5.12
C CYS A 118 -16.59 6.48 -4.18
N ALA A 119 -17.48 5.87 -3.41
CA ALA A 119 -18.10 6.51 -2.25
C ALA A 119 -17.98 5.58 -1.04
N GLU A 120 -17.81 6.16 0.14
CA GLU A 120 -17.85 5.42 1.40
C GLU A 120 -19.26 4.87 1.63
N ASP A 121 -19.34 3.58 1.93
CA ASP A 121 -20.60 2.88 2.17
C ASP A 121 -20.43 1.83 3.28
N ALA A 122 -21.52 1.52 3.96
CA ALA A 122 -21.56 0.42 4.92
C ALA A 122 -21.92 -0.85 4.15
N VAL A 123 -20.98 -1.80 4.10
CA VAL A 123 -21.15 -3.03 3.33
C VAL A 123 -21.20 -4.24 4.28
N PRO A 124 -22.34 -4.96 4.34
CA PRO A 124 -22.47 -6.16 5.16
C PRO A 124 -21.37 -7.17 4.86
N GLY A 125 -20.66 -7.62 5.90
CA GLY A 125 -19.56 -8.58 5.78
C GLY A 125 -18.19 -7.96 5.49
N HIS A 126 -18.10 -6.66 5.21
CA HIS A 126 -16.84 -5.96 4.97
C HIS A 126 -16.57 -4.87 6.01
N GLY A 127 -17.57 -4.06 6.38
CA GLY A 127 -17.42 -3.02 7.40
C GLY A 127 -18.30 -1.79 7.15
N ASP A 128 -18.19 -0.80 8.04
CA ASP A 128 -19.07 0.37 8.05
C ASP A 128 -18.56 1.56 7.21
N CYS A 129 -17.33 1.48 6.70
CA CYS A 129 -16.72 2.52 5.88
C CYS A 129 -15.82 1.89 4.82
N MET A 130 -16.45 1.36 3.76
CA MET A 130 -15.76 0.76 2.63
C MET A 130 -15.85 1.70 1.42
N LEU A 131 -14.76 1.86 0.68
CA LEU A 131 -14.80 2.55 -0.60
C LEU A 131 -15.44 1.63 -1.65
N VAL A 132 -16.61 2.00 -2.14
CA VAL A 132 -17.35 1.22 -3.13
C VAL A 132 -17.36 1.94 -4.47
N ALA A 133 -16.91 1.27 -5.54
CA ALA A 133 -16.97 1.80 -6.90
C ALA A 133 -18.42 2.06 -7.32
N LYS A 134 -18.73 3.30 -7.74
CA LYS A 134 -20.08 3.73 -8.12
C LYS A 134 -20.23 3.98 -9.62
N SER A 135 -19.22 4.53 -10.27
CA SER A 135 -19.26 4.88 -11.69
C SER A 135 -17.89 4.91 -12.32
N ALA A 136 -17.79 4.45 -13.57
CA ALA A 136 -16.59 4.64 -14.39
C ALA A 136 -16.52 6.09 -14.89
N VAL A 137 -15.32 6.64 -14.89
CA VAL A 137 -15.00 7.89 -15.58
C VAL A 137 -14.81 7.54 -17.04
N GLN A 138 -15.71 8.01 -17.90
CA GLN A 138 -15.40 8.04 -19.32
C GLN A 138 -14.37 9.14 -19.50
N ASP A 139 -13.23 8.83 -20.13
CA ASP A 139 -12.31 9.84 -20.66
C ASP A 139 -13.13 10.75 -21.57
N SER A 140 -13.67 11.84 -21.01
CA SER A 140 -14.01 13.00 -21.80
C SER A 140 -12.67 13.50 -22.29
N ALA A 141 -12.31 13.11 -23.51
CA ALA A 141 -11.25 13.73 -24.27
C ALA A 141 -11.36 15.24 -24.06
N GLU A 142 -10.44 15.81 -23.28
CA GLU A 142 -10.38 17.26 -23.15
C GLU A 142 -9.92 17.86 -24.49
N PRO A 143 -10.41 19.07 -24.83
CA PRO A 143 -10.49 19.62 -26.17
C PRO A 143 -9.15 19.99 -26.83
#